data_AF-X1AG27-F1
#
_entry.id   AF-X1AG27-F1
#
_cell.length_a   1.000
_cell.length_b   1.000
_cell.length_c   1.000
_cell.angle_alpha   90.00
_cell.angle_beta   90.00
_cell.angle_gamma   90.00
#
_symmetry.space_group_name_H-M   'P 1'
#
loop_
_entity.id
_entity.type
_entity.pdbx_description
1 polymer ?
#
loop_
_entity_poly.entity_id
_entity_poly.type
_entity_poly.pdbx_seq_one_letter_code
_entity_poly.pdbx_strand_id
1 'polypeptide(L)'
;MTSRNSFGFDPRLIPNTTAYRRGGEIAEKLIQNYKKENNKWPETVSVVLWAFETMKTGGETVGQIFNYLGVRAVKNKSIWTTELEVIPLKELNHPRINVITTICGIFRDTFPYILDLINQAVELVV
;
A
#
# COMPACT_ATOMS: atom_id res chain seq x y z
N MET A 1 -16.70 -26.97 -1.38
CA MET A 1 -15.56 -27.02 -2.32
C MET A 1 -16.11 -26.94 -3.73
N THR A 2 -16.23 -25.75 -4.31
CA THR A 2 -16.58 -25.60 -5.72
C THR A 2 -15.29 -25.67 -6.53
N SER A 3 -15.05 -26.82 -7.16
CA SER A 3 -13.97 -27.00 -8.15
C SER A 3 -14.34 -26.23 -9.41
N ARG A 4 -13.97 -24.94 -9.42
CA ARG A 4 -13.83 -24.16 -10.65
C ARG A 4 -12.38 -23.73 -10.70
N ASN A 5 -11.74 -23.97 -11.85
CA ASN A 5 -10.40 -23.50 -12.12
C ASN A 5 -10.38 -21.98 -11.85
N SER A 6 -9.66 -21.55 -10.82
CA SER A 6 -9.55 -20.13 -10.50
C SER A 6 -8.93 -19.45 -11.72
N PHE A 7 -9.65 -18.47 -12.29
CA PHE A 7 -9.11 -17.63 -13.36
C PHE A 7 -7.75 -17.06 -12.92
N GLY A 8 -6.79 -17.03 -13.83
CA GLY A 8 -5.41 -16.66 -13.56
C GLY A 8 -5.31 -15.35 -12.79
N PHE A 9 -4.73 -15.43 -11.60
CA PHE A 9 -4.39 -14.27 -10.79
C PHE A 9 -3.10 -13.67 -11.34
N ASP A 10 -3.14 -12.41 -11.78
CA ASP A 10 -1.94 -11.68 -12.19
C ASP A 10 -1.52 -10.72 -11.06
N PRO A 11 -0.42 -11.00 -10.33
CA PRO A 11 0.08 -10.15 -9.25
C PRO A 11 0.39 -8.71 -9.68
N ARG A 12 0.67 -8.46 -10.97
CA ARG A 12 1.02 -7.14 -11.50
C ARG A 12 -0.16 -6.18 -11.53
N LEU A 13 -1.38 -6.70 -11.42
CA LEU A 13 -2.60 -5.87 -11.36
C LEU A 13 -2.83 -5.27 -9.96
N ILE A 14 -2.03 -5.66 -8.97
CA ILE A 14 -2.06 -5.15 -7.59
C ILE A 14 -1.02 -4.02 -7.39
N PRO A 15 -1.36 -2.94 -6.66
CA PRO A 15 -2.69 -2.65 -6.14
C PRO A 15 -3.64 -2.22 -7.27
N ASN A 16 -4.88 -2.72 -7.21
CA ASN A 16 -5.91 -2.22 -8.11
C ASN A 16 -6.41 -0.84 -7.64
N THR A 17 -7.00 -0.05 -8.53
CA THR A 17 -7.39 1.34 -8.25
C THR A 17 -8.36 1.46 -7.06
N THR A 18 -9.31 0.52 -6.94
CA THR A 18 -10.30 0.52 -5.86
C THR A 18 -9.66 0.18 -4.51
N ALA A 19 -8.80 -0.82 -4.48
CA ALA A 19 -8.07 -1.25 -3.29
C ALA A 19 -7.09 -0.17 -2.83
N TYR A 20 -6.39 0.47 -3.77
CA TYR A 20 -5.51 1.60 -3.49
C TYR A 20 -6.26 2.75 -2.82
N ARG A 21 -7.41 3.17 -3.38
CA ARG A 21 -8.26 4.22 -2.78
C ARG A 21 -8.74 3.84 -1.38
N ARG A 22 -9.28 2.64 -1.23
CA ARG A 22 -9.79 2.15 0.07
C ARG A 22 -8.67 2.05 1.10
N GLY A 23 -7.48 1.62 0.69
CA GLY A 23 -6.28 1.62 1.52
C GLY A 23 -5.92 3.01 2.02
N GLY A 24 -5.95 4.02 1.14
CA GLY A 24 -5.75 5.41 1.54
C GLY A 24 -6.77 5.91 2.57
N GLU A 25 -8.07 5.62 2.36
CA GLU A 25 -9.13 5.98 3.30
C GLU A 25 -8.96 5.31 4.67
N ILE A 26 -8.52 4.04 4.70
CA ILE A 26 -8.21 3.30 5.93
C ILE A 26 -7.03 3.95 6.65
N ALA A 27 -5.96 4.28 5.93
CA ALA A 27 -4.76 4.92 6.49
C ALA A 27 -5.10 6.29 7.09
N GLU A 28 -5.79 7.16 6.35
CA GLU A 28 -6.23 8.46 6.84
C GLU A 28 -7.07 8.34 8.11
N LYS A 29 -8.04 7.41 8.13
CA LYS A 29 -8.89 7.19 9.31
C LYS A 29 -8.08 6.74 10.52
N LEU A 30 -7.11 5.83 10.34
CA LEU A 30 -6.23 5.36 11.41
C LEU A 30 -5.39 6.52 11.98
N ILE A 31 -4.78 7.32 11.10
CA ILE A 31 -3.94 8.46 11.47
C ILE A 31 -4.76 9.50 12.25
N GLN A 32 -5.96 9.84 11.77
CA GLN A 32 -6.83 10.80 12.43
C GLN A 32 -7.31 10.30 13.79
N ASN A 33 -7.64 9.01 13.91
CA ASN A 33 -8.01 8.42 15.20
C ASN A 33 -6.84 8.48 16.18
N TYR A 34 -5.64 8.09 15.77
CA TYR A 34 -4.44 8.19 16.61
C TYR A 34 -4.19 9.62 17.07
N LYS A 35 -4.31 10.61 16.17
CA LYS A 35 -4.15 12.02 16.51
C LYS A 35 -5.20 12.51 17.52
N LYS A 36 -6.46 12.09 17.39
CA LYS A 36 -7.52 12.45 18.35
C LYS A 36 -7.24 11.89 19.74
N GLU A 37 -6.71 10.68 19.82
CA GLU A 37 -6.43 10.00 21.09
C GLU A 37 -5.14 10.50 21.76
N ASN A 38 -4.11 10.86 20.98
CA ASN A 38 -2.77 11.14 21.49
C ASN A 38 -2.32 12.59 21.31
N ASN A 39 -3.13 13.45 20.67
CA ASN A 39 -2.79 14.84 20.31
C ASN A 39 -1.49 15.01 19.51
N LYS A 40 -0.99 13.93 18.90
CA LYS A 40 0.23 13.89 18.08
C LYS A 40 0.05 12.95 16.89
N TRP A 41 0.81 13.17 15.84
CA TRP A 41 0.85 12.24 14.71
C TRP A 41 1.67 10.99 15.09
N PRO A 42 1.32 9.80 14.55
CA PRO A 42 2.18 8.63 14.70
C PRO A 42 3.46 8.83 13.90
N GLU A 43 4.62 8.59 14.50
CA GLU A 43 5.91 8.70 13.80
C GLU A 43 6.23 7.45 12.98
N THR A 44 5.79 6.28 13.46
CA THR A 44 6.01 4.98 12.80
C THR A 44 4.79 4.09 12.93
N VAL A 45 4.44 3.40 11.85
CA VAL A 45 3.38 2.38 11.80
C VAL A 45 3.98 1.05 11.34
N SER A 46 3.66 -0.03 12.04
CA SER A 46 4.02 -1.39 11.61
C SER A 46 2.86 -2.02 10.85
N VAL A 47 3.15 -2.57 9.67
CA VAL A 47 2.16 -3.17 8.78
C VAL A 47 2.60 -4.59 8.42
N VAL A 48 1.67 -5.54 8.54
CA VAL A 48 1.90 -6.94 8.16
C VAL A 48 1.21 -7.25 6.84
N LEU A 49 1.99 -7.67 5.84
CA LEU A 49 1.50 -8.03 4.52
C LEU A 49 1.31 -9.54 4.41
N TRP A 50 0.05 -9.94 4.18
CA TRP A 50 -0.35 -11.33 4.03
C TRP A 50 -0.75 -11.63 2.58
N ALA A 51 -0.13 -12.63 1.96
CA ALA A 51 -0.37 -12.93 0.54
C ALA A 51 -1.85 -13.14 0.22
N PHE A 52 -2.56 -13.97 0.98
CA PHE A 52 -3.97 -14.26 0.75
C PHE A 52 -4.89 -13.06 0.98
N GLU A 53 -4.58 -12.19 1.94
CA GLU A 53 -5.32 -10.95 2.15
C GLU A 53 -5.14 -10.03 0.94
N THR A 54 -3.90 -9.83 0.52
CA THR A 54 -3.57 -8.99 -0.63
C THR A 54 -4.23 -9.48 -1.92
N MET A 55 -4.27 -10.80 -2.15
CA MET A 55 -5.02 -11.40 -3.27
C MET A 55 -6.52 -11.10 -3.20
N LYS A 56 -7.11 -11.18 -2.00
CA LYS A 56 -8.54 -11.01 -1.77
C LYS A 56 -8.99 -9.55 -1.87
N THR A 57 -8.19 -8.63 -1.32
CA THR A 57 -8.51 -7.20 -1.28
C THR A 57 -8.04 -6.47 -2.54
N GLY A 58 -7.11 -7.08 -3.29
CA GLY A 58 -6.47 -6.45 -4.43
C GLY A 58 -5.43 -5.41 -4.04
N GLY A 59 -4.90 -5.49 -2.82
CA GLY A 59 -3.79 -4.67 -2.31
C GLY A 59 -4.22 -3.45 -1.48
N GLU A 60 -5.28 -3.56 -0.67
CA GLU A 60 -5.69 -2.46 0.23
C GLU A 60 -4.56 -2.07 1.19
N THR A 61 -3.84 -3.06 1.73
CA THR A 61 -2.70 -2.84 2.63
C THR A 61 -1.54 -2.10 1.94
N VAL A 62 -1.33 -2.30 0.64
CA VAL A 62 -0.31 -1.57 -0.14
C VAL A 62 -0.72 -0.10 -0.29
N GLY A 63 -2.01 0.17 -0.54
CA GLY A 63 -2.55 1.53 -0.56
C GLY A 63 -2.38 2.26 0.79
N GLN A 64 -2.54 1.54 1.91
CA GLN A 64 -2.28 2.10 3.24
C GLN A 64 -0.81 2.53 3.38
N ILE A 65 0.14 1.65 3.00
CA ILE A 65 1.58 1.93 3.06
C ILE A 65 1.94 3.18 2.25
N PHE A 66 1.47 3.28 1.01
CA PHE A 66 1.74 4.45 0.17
C PHE A 66 1.15 5.74 0.73
N ASN A 67 -0.04 5.68 1.36
CA ASN A 67 -0.62 6.83 2.03
C ASN A 67 0.23 7.28 3.23
N TYR A 68 0.66 6.34 4.10
CA TYR A 68 1.55 6.65 5.22
C TYR A 68 2.85 7.34 4.76
N LEU A 69 3.48 6.83 3.70
CA LEU A 69 4.71 7.39 3.13
C LEU A 69 4.48 8.71 2.38
N GLY A 70 3.25 9.04 2.00
CA GLY A 70 2.92 10.20 1.18
C GLY A 70 3.34 10.04 -0.29
N VAL A 71 3.15 8.84 -0.84
CA VAL A 71 3.47 8.47 -2.23
C VAL A 71 2.19 8.08 -2.95
N ARG A 72 2.08 8.45 -4.23
CA ARG A 72 0.96 8.11 -5.10
C ARG A 72 1.38 7.09 -6.14
N ALA A 73 0.61 6.02 -6.27
CA ALA A 73 0.75 5.06 -7.37
C ALA A 73 -0.03 5.55 -8.60
N VAL A 74 0.66 5.77 -9.71
CA VAL A 74 0.10 6.26 -10.97
C VAL A 74 0.23 5.19 -12.04
N LYS A 75 -0.89 4.83 -12.69
CA LYS A 75 -0.86 3.93 -13.86
C LYS A 75 -0.69 4.76 -15.12
N ASN A 76 0.53 4.84 -15.64
CA ASN A 76 0.86 5.63 -16.81
C ASN A 76 1.12 4.73 -18.03
N LYS A 77 0.53 5.06 -19.19
CA LYS A 77 0.71 4.43 -20.53
C LYS A 77 0.42 2.92 -20.67
N SER A 78 0.56 2.12 -19.62
CA SER A 78 0.38 0.67 -19.59
C SER A 78 -0.36 0.28 -18.32
N ILE A 79 -1.36 -0.60 -18.45
CA ILE A 79 -2.07 -1.16 -17.28
C ILE A 79 -1.17 -2.06 -16.40
N TRP A 80 -0.01 -2.44 -16.93
CA TRP A 80 0.95 -3.37 -16.34
C TRP A 80 2.05 -2.69 -15.53
N THR A 81 2.19 -1.37 -15.66
CA THR A 81 3.25 -0.61 -15.00
C THR A 81 2.65 0.42 -14.04
N THR A 82 3.18 0.44 -12.82
CA THR A 82 2.84 1.41 -11.79
C THR A 82 4.05 2.29 -11.58
N GLU A 83 3.89 3.58 -11.85
CA GLU A 83 4.87 4.61 -11.51
C GLU A 83 4.54 5.19 -10.14
N LEU A 84 5.55 5.71 -9.44
CA LEU A 84 5.38 6.29 -8.11
C LEU A 84 5.70 7.78 -8.16
N GLU A 85 4.81 8.59 -7.60
CA GLU A 85 4.97 10.03 -7.51
C GLU A 85 4.92 10.47 -6.05
N VAL A 86 5.85 11.32 -5.65
CA VAL A 86 5.90 11.87 -4.29
C VAL A 86 4.81 12.93 -4.15
N ILE A 87 3.91 12.76 -3.19
CA ILE A 87 2.87 13.78 -2.89
C ILE A 87 3.54 14.95 -2.16
N PRO A 88 3.37 16.20 -2.62
CA PRO A 88 3.89 17.37 -1.92
C PRO A 88 3.33 17.48 -0.50
N LEU A 89 4.16 17.87 0.48
CA LEU A 89 3.74 18.02 1.89
C LEU A 89 2.56 19.00 2.07
N LYS A 90 2.41 19.98 1.16
CA LYS A 90 1.29 20.94 1.19
C LYS A 90 -0.05 20.29 0.83
N GLU A 91 -0.05 19.18 0.10
CA GLU A 91 -1.24 18.41 -0.27
C GLU A 91 -1.54 17.30 0.74
N LEU A 92 -0.58 16.91 1.58
CA LEU A 92 -0.76 15.90 2.62
C LEU A 92 -1.43 16.50 3.86
N ASN A 93 -2.46 15.82 4.36
CA ASN A 93 -3.16 16.20 5.59
C ASN A 93 -2.46 15.73 6.88
N HIS A 94 -1.32 15.06 6.75
CA HIS A 94 -0.49 14.54 7.84
C HIS A 94 1.00 14.57 7.41
N PRO A 95 1.96 14.57 8.37
CA PRO A 95 3.38 14.39 8.02
C PRO A 95 3.62 13.02 7.40
N ARG A 96 4.72 12.82 6.65
CA ARG A 96 5.11 11.46 6.23
C ARG A 96 5.35 10.60 7.46
N ILE A 97 4.80 9.40 7.46
CA ILE A 97 4.87 8.45 8.56
C ILE A 97 5.78 7.31 8.13
N ASN A 98 6.75 6.98 8.97
CA ASN A 98 7.63 5.85 8.71
C ASN A 98 6.84 4.53 8.77
N VAL A 99 7.17 3.59 7.89
CA VAL A 99 6.48 2.30 7.83
C VAL A 99 7.46 1.16 7.99
N ILE A 100 7.17 0.27 8.94
CA ILE A 100 7.87 -1.00 9.09
C ILE A 100 6.99 -2.09 8.48
N THR A 101 7.44 -2.71 7.40
CA THR A 101 6.70 -3.78 6.72
C THR A 101 7.22 -5.15 7.13
N THR A 102 6.31 -6.01 7.57
CA THR A 102 6.60 -7.43 7.85
C THR A 102 5.88 -8.28 6.83
N ILE A 103 6.61 -9.16 6.13
CA ILE A 103 6.08 -10.02 5.07
C ILE A 103 6.33 -11.49 5.42
N CYS A 104 5.44 -12.37 4.97
CA CYS A 104 5.68 -13.81 5.00
C CYS A 104 6.41 -14.28 3.73
N GLY A 105 7.08 -15.44 3.80
CA GLY A 105 7.84 -15.98 2.66
C GLY A 105 6.98 -16.15 1.40
N ILE A 106 5.74 -16.64 1.55
CA ILE A 106 4.80 -16.76 0.44
C ILE A 106 4.45 -15.40 -0.20
N PHE A 107 4.43 -14.31 0.57
CA PHE A 107 4.22 -12.97 0.02
C PHE A 107 5.38 -12.56 -0.86
N ARG A 108 6.62 -12.74 -0.39
CA ARG A 108 7.83 -12.45 -1.17
C ARG A 108 7.86 -13.19 -2.49
N ASP A 109 7.49 -14.47 -2.48
CA ASP A 109 7.58 -15.32 -3.66
C ASP A 109 6.43 -15.05 -4.64
N THR A 110 5.26 -14.60 -4.15
CA THR A 110 4.07 -14.31 -4.97
C THR A 110 4.05 -12.86 -5.49
N PHE A 111 4.60 -11.91 -4.73
CA PHE A 111 4.48 -10.47 -4.97
C PHE A 111 5.83 -9.73 -5.03
N PRO A 112 6.83 -10.22 -5.78
CA PRO A 112 8.12 -9.54 -5.87
C PRO A 112 7.98 -8.10 -6.39
N TYR A 113 7.11 -7.89 -7.38
CA TYR A 113 6.84 -6.55 -7.92
C TYR A 113 6.29 -5.56 -6.88
N ILE A 114 5.45 -6.02 -5.94
CA ILE A 114 4.92 -5.14 -4.88
C ILE A 114 6.04 -4.78 -3.91
N LEU A 115 6.93 -5.71 -3.60
CA LEU A 115 8.10 -5.43 -2.75
C LEU A 115 8.99 -4.37 -3.39
N ASP A 116 9.25 -4.48 -4.69
CA ASP A 116 10.03 -3.49 -5.43
C ASP A 116 9.36 -2.11 -5.39
N LEU A 117 8.03 -2.04 -5.57
CA LEU A 117 7.29 -0.78 -5.46
C LEU A 117 7.34 -0.19 -4.05
N ILE A 118 7.20 -1.01 -3.01
CA ILE A 118 7.31 -0.52 -1.61
C ILE A 118 8.72 -0.01 -1.36
N ASN A 119 9.76 -0.72 -1.82
CA ASN A 119 11.14 -0.28 -1.68
C ASN A 119 11.40 1.06 -2.39
N GLN A 120 10.95 1.20 -3.64
CA GLN A 120 11.04 2.46 -4.39
C GLN A 120 10.27 3.60 -3.69
N ALA A 121 9.09 3.33 -3.14
CA ALA A 121 8.32 4.33 -2.40
C ALA A 121 9.07 4.85 -1.17
N VAL A 122 9.79 3.97 -0.47
CA VAL A 122 10.65 4.36 0.66
C VAL A 122 11.83 5.19 0.17
N GLU A 123 12.54 4.74 -0.87
CA GLU A 123 13.69 5.48 -1.44
C GLU A 123 13.33 6.89 -1.92
N LEU A 124 12.11 7.10 -2.42
CA LEU A 124 11.64 8.40 -2.88
C LEU A 124 11.41 9.43 -1.76
N VAL A 125 11.29 9.00 -0.51
CA VAL A 125 10.88 9.85 0.62
C VAL A 125 11.91 9.93 1.74
N VAL A 126 13.03 9.19 1.61
CA VAL A 126 14.20 9.23 2.49
C VAL A 126 15.10 10.41 2.16
#